data_AF-A0A1W1BUI1-F1
#
_entry.id   AF-A0A1W1BUI1-F1
#
_cell.length_a   1.000
_cell.length_b   1.000
_cell.length_c   1.000
_cell.angle_alpha   90.00
_cell.angle_beta   90.00
_cell.angle_gamma   90.00
#
_symmetry.space_group_name_H-M   'P 1'
#
loop_
_entity.id
_entity.type
_entity.pdbx_description
1 polymer ?
#
loop_
_entity_poly.entity_id
_entity_poly.type
_entity_poly.pdbx_seq_one_letter_code
_entity_poly.pdbx_strand_id
1 'polypeptide(L)'
;MLHQRKGFTLIELLISIALLSLVLMALYKSLNMLQSSNDQLFEHLQKAESQKRAMETLFLDIAGSDGNMTIERDEFSRLCLESSINSLYGYPSAKVCWVVSKDKKSLLRSEGQRYTLPLNSDDVVAVDRVMDDMDIFQIYRSKGEVLVLMQQKSKTPITFIVYGVAEKPEKKKPQKLTPKPKKRATPPPKKKKEILGPPIDIDREPPGIG
;
A
#
# COMPACT_ATOMS: atom_id res chain seq x y z
N MET A 1 46.82 69.21 -37.59
CA MET A 1 46.10 69.55 -36.35
C MET A 1 46.23 68.39 -35.37
N LEU A 2 47.07 68.52 -34.35
CA LEU A 2 47.17 67.52 -33.27
C LEU A 2 46.05 67.78 -32.26
N HIS A 3 45.04 66.90 -32.26
CA HIS A 3 43.97 66.90 -31.27
C HIS A 3 44.56 66.50 -29.91
N GLN A 4 44.57 67.42 -28.94
CA GLN A 4 44.91 67.06 -27.56
C GLN A 4 43.80 66.19 -26.97
N ARG A 5 44.10 64.90 -26.77
CA ARG A 5 43.23 64.01 -26.00
C ARG A 5 43.37 64.39 -24.53
N LYS A 6 42.28 64.85 -23.90
CA LYS A 6 42.23 65.08 -22.45
C LYS A 6 42.45 63.74 -21.75
N GLY A 7 43.53 63.63 -20.99
CA GLY A 7 43.82 62.47 -20.16
C GLY A 7 42.90 62.44 -18.95
N PHE A 8 42.58 61.23 -18.48
CA PHE A 8 41.80 61.03 -17.27
C PHE A 8 42.56 61.60 -16.07
N THR A 9 41.86 62.32 -15.20
CA THR A 9 42.48 62.86 -13.99
C THR A 9 42.63 61.75 -12.94
N LEU A 10 43.65 61.86 -12.08
CA LEU A 10 43.87 60.92 -10.97
C LEU A 10 42.63 60.80 -10.06
N ILE A 11 41.90 61.90 -9.89
CA ILE A 11 40.70 61.95 -9.05
C ILE A 11 39.51 61.21 -9.69
N GLU A 12 39.32 61.30 -11.01
CA GLU A 12 38.29 60.50 -11.71
C GLU A 12 38.60 59.00 -11.65
N LEU A 13 39.89 58.61 -11.69
CA LEU A 13 40.29 57.21 -11.51
C LEU A 13 39.90 56.70 -10.11
N LEU A 14 40.19 57.48 -9.06
CA LEU A 14 39.82 57.14 -7.68
C LEU A 14 38.32 57.01 -7.49
N ILE A 15 37.54 57.96 -8.02
CA ILE A 15 36.07 57.93 -7.98
C ILE A 15 35.55 56.69 -8.71
N SER A 16 36.13 56.35 -9.87
CA SER A 16 35.72 55.17 -10.64
C SER A 16 35.97 53.86 -9.89
N ILE A 17 37.12 53.73 -9.21
CA ILE A 17 37.44 52.54 -8.39
C ILE A 17 36.49 52.43 -7.19
N ALA A 18 36.18 53.55 -6.53
CA ALA A 18 35.24 53.58 -5.40
C ALA A 18 33.83 53.16 -5.84
N LEU A 19 33.34 53.72 -6.96
CA LEU A 19 32.04 53.34 -7.53
C LEU A 19 32.02 51.87 -7.98
N LEU A 20 33.09 51.40 -8.63
CA LEU A 20 33.21 50.00 -9.04
C LEU A 20 33.15 49.07 -7.83
N SER A 21 33.83 49.40 -6.74
CA SER A 21 33.83 48.60 -5.50
C SER A 21 32.43 48.49 -4.90
N LEU A 22 31.65 49.58 -4.92
CA LEU A 22 30.27 49.60 -4.45
C LEU A 22 29.36 48.70 -5.32
N VAL A 23 29.51 48.79 -6.64
CA VAL A 23 28.77 47.94 -7.60
C VAL A 23 29.11 46.46 -7.41
N LEU A 24 30.41 46.13 -7.27
CA LEU A 24 30.86 44.76 -7.02
C LEU A 24 30.27 44.18 -5.72
N MET A 25 30.17 44.98 -4.67
CA MET A 25 29.55 44.55 -3.41
C MET A 25 28.06 44.23 -3.58
N ALA A 26 27.33 45.07 -4.32
CA ALA A 26 25.92 44.82 -4.63
C ALA A 26 25.75 43.56 -5.50
N LEU A 27 26.59 43.38 -6.52
CA LEU A 27 26.58 42.19 -7.38
C LEU A 27 26.85 40.91 -6.60
N TYR A 28 27.84 40.92 -5.70
CA TYR A 28 28.16 39.75 -4.88
C TYR A 28 27.01 39.37 -3.95
N LYS A 29 26.33 40.37 -3.35
CA LYS A 29 25.12 40.12 -2.56
C LYS A 29 24.00 39.51 -3.40
N SER A 30 23.76 40.04 -4.60
CA SER A 30 22.75 39.50 -5.52
C SER A 30 23.05 38.06 -5.93
N LEU A 31 24.32 37.73 -6.20
CA LEU A 31 24.74 36.36 -6.51
C LEU A 31 24.47 35.40 -5.35
N ASN A 32 24.85 35.77 -4.13
CA ASN A 32 24.61 34.94 -2.94
C ASN A 32 23.10 34.75 -2.69
N MET A 33 22.30 35.80 -2.89
CA MET A 33 20.85 35.71 -2.76
C MET A 33 20.24 34.76 -3.81
N LEU A 34 20.70 34.83 -5.05
CA LEU A 34 20.25 33.94 -6.13
C LEU A 34 20.62 32.48 -5.83
N GLN A 35 21.84 32.22 -5.39
CA GLN A 35 22.28 30.87 -5.01
C GLN A 35 21.42 30.31 -3.89
N SER A 36 21.26 31.05 -2.79
CA SER A 36 20.44 30.60 -1.66
C SER A 36 18.97 30.40 -2.04
N SER A 37 18.42 31.24 -2.92
CA SER A 37 17.04 31.09 -3.40
C SER A 37 16.87 29.81 -4.23
N ASN A 38 17.85 29.50 -5.09
CA ASN A 38 17.84 28.28 -5.89
C ASN A 38 17.95 27.03 -5.01
N ASP A 39 18.81 27.06 -4.00
CA ASP A 39 18.98 25.94 -3.06
C ASP A 39 17.68 25.66 -2.31
N GLN A 40 17.02 26.71 -1.80
CA GLN A 40 15.72 26.57 -1.13
C GLN A 40 14.65 26.02 -2.07
N LEU A 41 14.56 26.55 -3.29
CA LEU A 41 13.60 26.07 -4.28
C LEU A 41 13.83 24.59 -4.62
N PHE A 42 15.10 24.21 -4.80
CA PHE A 42 15.47 22.83 -5.08
C PHE A 42 15.08 21.89 -3.94
N GLU A 43 15.33 22.28 -2.69
CA GLU A 43 14.87 21.50 -1.53
C GLU A 43 13.34 21.34 -1.49
N HIS A 44 12.59 22.41 -1.78
CA HIS A 44 11.13 22.35 -1.82
C HIS A 44 10.64 21.40 -2.93
N LEU A 45 11.27 21.43 -4.10
CA LEU A 45 10.97 20.54 -5.20
C LEU A 45 11.28 19.08 -4.86
N GLN A 46 12.44 18.81 -4.26
CA GLN A 46 12.83 17.45 -3.87
C GLN A 46 11.87 16.86 -2.81
N LYS A 47 11.44 17.67 -1.85
CA LYS A 47 10.44 17.28 -0.83
C LYS A 47 9.07 17.04 -1.44
N ALA A 48 8.67 17.82 -2.44
CA ALA A 48 7.40 17.63 -3.15
C ALA A 48 7.43 16.37 -4.04
N GLU A 49 8.55 16.11 -4.72
CA GLU A 49 8.75 14.95 -5.56
C GLU A 49 8.73 13.65 -4.74
N SER A 50 9.42 13.61 -3.60
CA SER A 50 9.40 12.43 -2.72
C SER A 50 8.00 12.13 -2.19
N GLN A 51 7.25 13.16 -1.79
CA GLN A 51 5.86 13.04 -1.35
C GLN A 51 4.94 12.55 -2.48
N LYS A 52 5.12 13.06 -3.69
CA LYS A 52 4.39 12.60 -4.88
C LYS A 52 4.69 11.13 -5.17
N ARG A 53 5.97 10.74 -5.17
CA ARG A 53 6.40 9.36 -5.42
C ARG A 53 5.85 8.41 -4.36
N ALA A 54 5.84 8.81 -3.09
CA ALA A 54 5.23 8.04 -2.01
C ALA A 54 3.74 7.77 -2.27
N MET A 55 2.99 8.82 -2.63
CA MET A 55 1.58 8.73 -2.93
C MET A 55 1.29 7.85 -4.15
N GLU A 56 2.04 8.04 -5.24
CA GLU A 56 1.91 7.23 -6.46
C GLU A 56 2.23 5.75 -6.19
N THR A 57 3.28 5.47 -5.41
CA THR A 57 3.65 4.09 -5.07
C THR A 57 2.56 3.42 -4.24
N LEU A 58 2.05 4.10 -3.21
CA LEU A 58 0.96 3.56 -2.38
C LEU A 58 -0.34 3.38 -3.19
N PHE A 59 -0.65 4.34 -4.07
CA PHE A 59 -1.79 4.23 -4.97
C PHE A 59 -1.67 3.00 -5.87
N LEU A 60 -0.52 2.82 -6.52
CA LEU A 60 -0.25 1.68 -7.40
C LEU A 60 -0.22 0.35 -6.65
N ASP A 61 0.30 0.33 -5.43
CA ASP A 61 0.28 -0.86 -4.58
C ASP A 61 -1.17 -1.30 -4.28
N ILE A 62 -2.05 -0.35 -3.95
CA ILE A 62 -3.45 -0.64 -3.66
C ILE A 62 -4.21 -1.02 -4.94
N ALA A 63 -4.05 -0.25 -6.02
CA ALA A 63 -4.74 -0.47 -7.29
C ALA A 63 -4.31 -1.76 -7.97
N GLY A 64 -3.02 -2.10 -7.87
CA GLY A 64 -2.43 -3.33 -8.38
C GLY A 64 -2.55 -4.53 -7.42
N SER A 65 -3.31 -4.39 -6.33
CA SER A 65 -3.50 -5.48 -5.38
C SER A 65 -4.58 -6.46 -5.83
N ASP A 66 -4.45 -7.71 -5.38
CA ASP A 66 -5.47 -8.75 -5.52
C ASP A 66 -6.70 -8.53 -4.62
N GLY A 67 -6.76 -7.40 -3.87
CA GLY A 67 -7.81 -7.11 -2.91
C GLY A 67 -7.69 -7.85 -1.57
N ASN A 68 -6.74 -8.78 -1.45
CA ASN A 68 -6.42 -9.46 -0.21
C ASN A 68 -5.52 -8.58 0.66
N MET A 69 -6.15 -7.62 1.32
CA MET A 69 -5.48 -6.73 2.26
C MET A 69 -5.97 -6.89 3.69
N THR A 70 -5.09 -6.53 4.62
CA THR A 70 -5.31 -6.45 6.06
C THR A 70 -5.03 -5.01 6.48
N ILE A 71 -5.97 -4.40 7.20
CA ILE A 71 -5.85 -3.04 7.71
C ILE A 71 -6.02 -3.11 9.23
N GLU A 72 -4.94 -2.86 9.96
CA GLU A 72 -4.96 -2.70 11.41
C GLU A 72 -5.07 -1.22 11.75
N ARG A 73 -5.99 -0.84 12.63
CA ARG A 73 -6.23 0.56 13.01
C ARG A 73 -5.81 0.78 14.46
N ASP A 74 -4.58 1.24 14.62
CA ASP A 74 -4.04 1.72 15.91
C ASP A 74 -3.95 3.27 15.88
N GLU A 75 -2.88 3.84 16.45
CA GLU A 75 -2.52 5.26 16.29
C GLU A 75 -2.27 5.62 14.81
N PHE A 76 -1.53 4.75 14.11
CA PHE A 76 -1.35 4.77 12.67
C PHE A 76 -1.92 3.47 12.08
N SER A 77 -2.59 3.57 10.94
CA SER A 77 -3.02 2.40 10.20
C SER A 77 -1.81 1.57 9.73
N ARG A 78 -1.93 0.24 9.79
CA ARG A 78 -1.00 -0.66 9.10
C ARG A 78 -1.74 -1.33 7.97
N LEU A 79 -1.21 -1.23 6.76
CA LEU A 79 -1.78 -1.87 5.59
C LEU A 79 -0.83 -2.96 5.14
N CYS A 80 -1.32 -4.19 5.01
CA CYS A 80 -0.60 -5.27 4.35
C CYS A 80 -1.43 -5.78 3.17
N LEU A 81 -0.81 -5.86 2.00
CA LEU A 81 -1.33 -6.37 0.75
C LEU A 81 -0.64 -7.71 0.49
N GLU A 82 -1.38 -8.82 0.43
CA GLU A 82 -0.79 -10.15 0.25
C GLU A 82 -0.19 -10.33 -1.15
N SER A 83 -0.76 -9.69 -2.17
CA SER A 83 -0.20 -9.67 -3.53
C SER A 83 -0.46 -8.32 -4.18
N SER A 84 0.62 -7.66 -4.59
CA SER A 84 0.66 -6.47 -5.45
C SER A 84 1.51 -6.75 -6.67
N ILE A 85 1.07 -6.28 -7.84
CA ILE A 85 1.89 -6.29 -9.07
C ILE A 85 2.90 -5.13 -9.12
N ASN A 86 2.77 -4.15 -8.22
CA ASN A 86 3.65 -2.99 -8.14
C ASN A 86 4.88 -3.29 -7.28
N SER A 87 5.76 -4.17 -7.77
CA SER A 87 7.03 -4.49 -7.10
C SER A 87 8.12 -3.49 -7.46
N LEU A 88 8.84 -2.98 -6.46
CA LEU A 88 10.03 -2.17 -6.66
C LEU A 88 11.31 -3.01 -6.83
N TYR A 89 11.25 -4.28 -6.42
CA TYR A 89 12.40 -5.20 -6.39
C TYR A 89 12.29 -6.35 -7.39
N GLY A 90 11.36 -6.27 -8.35
CA GLY A 90 11.27 -7.20 -9.49
C GLY A 90 10.52 -8.51 -9.20
N TYR A 91 9.72 -8.57 -8.14
CA TYR A 91 8.83 -9.70 -7.88
C TYR A 91 7.58 -9.64 -8.78
N PRO A 92 7.17 -10.74 -9.43
CA PRO A 92 5.94 -10.78 -10.23
C PRO A 92 4.67 -10.53 -9.41
N SER A 93 4.71 -10.91 -8.14
CA SER A 93 3.68 -10.66 -7.13
C SER A 93 4.41 -10.50 -5.80
N ALA A 94 4.27 -9.33 -5.19
CA ALA A 94 4.94 -9.00 -3.95
C ALA A 94 3.92 -8.83 -2.82
N LYS A 95 4.25 -9.34 -1.65
CA LYS A 95 3.60 -8.94 -0.41
C LYS A 95 4.17 -7.60 0.01
N VAL A 96 3.29 -6.60 0.16
CA VAL A 96 3.70 -5.24 0.50
C VAL A 96 3.01 -4.81 1.78
N CYS A 97 3.76 -4.32 2.75
CA CYS A 97 3.20 -3.74 3.97
C CYS A 97 3.67 -2.30 4.16
N TRP A 98 2.74 -1.46 4.56
CA TRP A 98 2.93 -0.06 4.90
C TRP A 98 2.70 0.12 6.39
N VAL A 99 3.72 0.63 7.08
CA VAL A 99 3.71 0.80 8.53
C VAL A 99 4.43 2.09 8.92
N VAL A 100 3.88 2.82 9.89
CA VAL A 100 4.58 3.96 10.49
C VAL A 100 5.39 3.45 11.67
N SER A 101 6.70 3.74 11.68
CA SER A 101 7.58 3.40 12.78
C SER A 101 7.26 4.25 14.01
N LYS A 102 7.10 3.62 15.17
CA LYS A 102 6.70 4.31 16.42
C LYS A 102 7.77 5.25 16.96
N ASP A 103 9.05 4.93 16.75
CA ASP A 103 10.20 5.68 17.25
C ASP A 103 10.44 6.97 16.46
N LYS A 104 10.47 6.87 15.13
CA LYS A 104 10.85 7.96 14.22
C LYS A 104 9.67 8.60 13.50
N LYS A 105 8.46 8.06 13.66
CA LYS A 105 7.27 8.44 12.89
C LYS A 105 7.52 8.43 11.37
N SER A 106 8.38 7.55 10.91
CA SER A 106 8.68 7.37 9.48
C SER A 106 7.71 6.37 8.88
N LEU A 107 7.12 6.70 7.72
CA LEU A 107 6.37 5.74 6.92
C LEU A 107 7.35 4.81 6.21
N LEU A 108 7.21 3.52 6.48
CA LEU A 108 8.01 2.46 5.91
C LEU A 108 7.15 1.60 4.99
N ARG A 109 7.73 1.21 3.87
CA ARG A 109 7.18 0.22 2.95
C ARG A 109 8.09 -1.01 2.97
N SER A 110 7.58 -2.14 3.42
CA SER A 110 8.27 -3.42 3.32
C SER A 110 7.75 -4.21 2.13
N GLU A 111 8.65 -4.87 1.41
CA GLU A 111 8.36 -5.70 0.24
C GLU A 111 9.09 -7.04 0.35
N GLY A 112 8.40 -8.12 0.01
CA GLY A 112 8.96 -9.47 0.00
C GLY A 112 7.94 -10.47 -0.50
N GLN A 113 8.33 -11.74 -0.58
CA GLN A 113 7.45 -12.77 -1.16
C GLN A 113 6.56 -13.45 -0.11
N ARG A 114 7.13 -13.78 1.05
CA ARG A 114 6.42 -14.43 2.17
C ARG A 114 7.02 -13.96 3.48
N TYR A 115 6.34 -13.02 4.13
CA TYR A 115 6.67 -12.60 5.48
C TYR A 115 5.39 -12.18 6.21
N THR A 116 5.52 -12.01 7.50
CA THR A 116 4.46 -11.46 8.36
C THR A 116 5.08 -10.40 9.24
N LEU A 117 4.30 -9.37 9.55
CA LEU A 117 4.71 -8.40 10.57
C LEU A 117 4.21 -8.88 11.95
N PRO A 118 5.00 -8.77 13.03
CA PRO A 118 6.42 -8.34 13.04
C PRO A 118 7.35 -9.37 12.38
N LEU A 119 8.45 -8.88 11.80
CA LEU A 119 9.43 -9.69 11.07
C LEU A 119 10.19 -10.63 12.00
N ASN A 120 10.50 -11.83 11.50
CA ASN A 120 11.40 -12.79 12.13
C ASN A 120 12.85 -12.54 11.69
N SER A 121 13.82 -13.13 12.40
CA SER A 121 15.26 -13.01 12.08
C SER A 121 15.62 -13.50 10.69
N ASP A 122 14.85 -14.47 10.18
CA ASP A 122 15.13 -15.17 8.93
C ASP A 122 14.35 -14.56 7.75
N ASP A 123 13.50 -13.57 8.00
CA ASP A 123 12.67 -12.92 6.98
C ASP A 123 13.55 -12.00 6.13
N VAL A 124 13.72 -12.36 4.85
CA VAL A 124 14.40 -11.51 3.86
C VAL A 124 13.37 -10.60 3.22
N VAL A 125 13.35 -9.34 3.66
CA VAL A 125 12.46 -8.31 3.15
C VAL A 125 13.23 -7.03 2.84
N ALA A 126 12.85 -6.37 1.75
CA ALA A 126 13.31 -5.03 1.47
C ALA A 126 12.46 -4.03 2.25
N VAL A 127 13.09 -3.04 2.91
CA VAL A 127 12.38 -2.02 3.70
C VAL A 127 12.82 -0.65 3.23
N ASP A 128 11.89 0.08 2.63
CA ASP A 128 12.09 1.44 2.17
C ASP A 128 11.52 2.43 3.18
N ARG A 129 12.32 3.45 3.48
CA ARG A 129 11.85 4.64 4.17
C ARG A 129 11.22 5.58 3.13
N VAL A 130 9.91 5.75 3.21
CA VAL A 130 9.15 6.47 2.18
C VAL A 130 8.94 7.94 2.55
N MET A 131 8.57 8.21 3.80
CA MET A 131 8.35 9.57 4.29
C MET A 131 8.67 9.68 5.78
N ASP A 132 8.85 10.91 6.23
CA ASP A 132 9.19 11.25 7.60
C ASP A 132 8.18 12.15 8.27
N ASP A 133 8.27 12.25 9.59
CA ASP A 133 7.46 13.14 10.42
C ASP A 133 5.96 12.94 10.20
N MET A 134 5.50 11.69 10.18
CA MET A 134 4.09 11.36 10.00
C MET A 134 3.27 11.75 11.23
N ASP A 135 2.25 12.58 11.01
CA ASP A 135 1.24 12.94 12.02
C ASP A 135 -0.04 12.12 11.83
N ILE A 136 -0.44 11.85 10.58
CA ILE A 136 -1.61 11.03 10.25
C ILE A 136 -1.24 10.02 9.18
N PHE A 137 -1.62 8.77 9.39
CA PHE A 137 -1.66 7.75 8.36
C PHE A 137 -2.84 6.82 8.65
N GLN A 138 -3.93 7.01 7.92
CA GLN A 138 -5.18 6.29 8.14
C GLN A 138 -5.73 5.73 6.83
N ILE A 139 -6.17 4.48 6.87
CA ILE A 139 -6.68 3.77 5.70
C ILE A 139 -8.06 3.21 6.01
N TYR A 140 -9.02 3.53 5.16
CA TYR A 140 -10.40 3.09 5.23
C TYR A 140 -10.72 2.28 3.98
N ARG A 141 -11.45 1.19 4.16
CA ARG A 141 -11.90 0.34 3.07
C ARG A 141 -13.41 0.15 3.17
N SER A 142 -14.11 0.36 2.07
CA SER A 142 -15.54 0.15 1.94
C SER A 142 -15.88 -0.27 0.51
N LYS A 143 -16.54 -1.43 0.33
CA LYS A 143 -17.15 -1.85 -0.94
C LYS A 143 -16.31 -1.62 -2.21
N GLY A 144 -15.10 -2.17 -2.25
CA GLY A 144 -14.18 -2.01 -3.39
C GLY A 144 -13.48 -0.65 -3.50
N GLU A 145 -13.67 0.23 -2.51
CA GLU A 145 -13.01 1.53 -2.41
C GLU A 145 -12.04 1.53 -1.22
N VAL A 146 -10.88 2.16 -1.41
CA VAL A 146 -9.87 2.35 -0.37
C VAL A 146 -9.54 3.84 -0.30
N LEU A 147 -9.91 4.47 0.81
CA LEU A 147 -9.58 5.86 1.14
C LEU A 147 -8.31 5.89 1.98
N VAL A 148 -7.33 6.65 1.51
CA VAL A 148 -6.06 6.89 2.21
C VAL A 148 -6.02 8.35 2.65
N LEU A 149 -5.73 8.57 3.93
CA LEU A 149 -5.47 9.87 4.53
C LEU A 149 -4.05 9.86 5.11
N MET A 150 -3.23 10.83 4.70
CA MET A 150 -1.85 10.94 5.14
C MET A 150 -1.47 12.41 5.41
N GLN A 151 -0.70 12.65 6.46
CA GLN A 151 -0.23 13.99 6.82
C GLN A 151 1.16 13.92 7.44
N GLN A 152 2.05 14.79 6.99
CA GLN A 152 3.32 15.06 7.66
C GLN A 152 3.21 16.30 8.54
N LYS A 153 4.07 16.39 9.54
CA LYS A 153 4.14 17.50 10.48
C LYS A 153 4.20 18.85 9.78
N SER A 154 3.32 19.76 10.19
CA SER A 154 3.21 21.12 9.64
C SER A 154 2.90 21.20 8.13
N LYS A 155 2.43 20.12 7.51
CA LYS A 155 1.93 20.10 6.13
C LYS A 155 0.43 19.89 6.07
N THR A 156 -0.16 20.25 4.93
CA THR A 156 -1.58 19.99 4.66
C THR A 156 -1.82 18.48 4.51
N PRO A 157 -2.96 17.96 5.02
CA PRO A 157 -3.33 16.57 4.79
C PRO A 157 -3.55 16.28 3.31
N ILE A 158 -3.10 15.12 2.87
CA ILE A 158 -3.34 14.57 1.53
C ILE A 158 -4.35 13.44 1.67
N THR A 159 -5.33 13.43 0.79
CA THR A 159 -6.35 12.39 0.75
C THR A 159 -6.54 11.91 -0.69
N PHE A 160 -6.60 10.61 -0.90
CA PHE A 160 -6.95 10.02 -2.18
C PHE A 160 -7.77 8.74 -2.01
N ILE A 161 -8.54 8.39 -3.03
CA ILE A 161 -9.37 7.19 -3.06
C ILE A 161 -8.94 6.32 -4.23
N VAL A 162 -8.79 5.02 -3.97
CA VAL A 162 -8.61 3.99 -4.99
C VAL A 162 -9.91 3.23 -5.15
N TYR A 163 -10.45 3.23 -6.36
CA TYR A 163 -11.67 2.51 -6.73
C TYR A 163 -11.35 1.18 -7.42
N GLY A 164 -12.30 0.25 -7.42
CA GLY A 164 -12.19 -1.00 -8.18
C GLY A 164 -11.26 -2.05 -7.55
N VAL A 165 -10.96 -1.91 -6.26
CA VAL A 165 -10.16 -2.87 -5.51
C VAL A 165 -10.99 -4.14 -5.30
N ALA A 166 -10.51 -5.29 -5.78
CA ALA A 166 -11.23 -6.55 -5.68
C ALA A 166 -11.68 -6.85 -4.24
N GLU A 167 -12.93 -7.29 -4.06
CA GLU A 167 -13.41 -7.70 -2.74
C GLU A 167 -12.88 -9.09 -2.38
N LYS A 168 -12.53 -9.30 -1.11
CA LYS A 168 -12.24 -10.66 -0.64
C LYS A 168 -13.52 -11.50 -0.85
N PRO A 169 -13.45 -12.67 -1.48
CA PRO A 169 -14.59 -13.57 -1.50
C PRO A 169 -14.93 -13.91 -0.04
N GLU A 170 -16.15 -13.56 0.40
CA GLU A 170 -16.62 -13.92 1.73
C GLU A 170 -16.51 -15.44 1.89
N LYS A 171 -15.74 -15.89 2.88
CA LYS A 171 -15.77 -17.30 3.29
C LYS A 171 -17.19 -17.58 3.75
N LYS A 172 -17.98 -18.29 2.92
CA LYS A 172 -19.32 -18.77 3.28
C LYS A 172 -19.19 -19.45 4.64
N LYS A 173 -19.84 -18.89 5.67
CA LYS A 173 -19.92 -19.52 6.99
C LYS A 173 -20.38 -20.96 6.79
N PRO A 174 -19.74 -21.97 7.39
CA PRO A 174 -20.24 -23.33 7.32
C PRO A 174 -21.69 -23.31 7.80
N GLN A 175 -22.62 -23.70 6.91
CA GLN A 175 -24.02 -23.86 7.26
C GLN A 175 -24.07 -24.82 8.44
N LYS A 176 -24.53 -24.34 9.60
CA LYS A 176 -24.88 -25.21 10.72
C LYS A 176 -25.90 -26.21 10.18
N LEU A 177 -25.48 -27.46 10.02
CA LEU A 177 -26.37 -28.59 9.80
C LEU A 177 -27.41 -28.55 10.92
N THR A 178 -28.65 -28.23 10.57
CA THR A 178 -29.78 -28.31 11.47
C THR A 178 -29.91 -29.77 11.94
N PRO A 179 -30.13 -30.01 13.24
CA PRO A 179 -30.30 -31.36 13.74
C PRO A 179 -31.55 -31.98 13.10
N LYS A 180 -31.39 -33.13 12.44
CA LYS A 180 -32.47 -33.93 11.86
C LYS A 180 -33.60 -34.12 12.89
N PRO A 181 -34.88 -33.97 12.51
CA PRO A 181 -35.98 -34.22 13.42
C PRO A 181 -36.00 -35.69 13.85
N LYS A 182 -36.05 -35.93 15.16
CA LYS A 182 -36.21 -37.26 15.77
C LYS A 182 -37.46 -37.93 15.19
N LYS A 183 -37.28 -39.00 14.40
CA LYS A 183 -38.38 -39.88 14.00
C LYS A 183 -39.01 -40.48 15.27
N ARG A 184 -40.32 -40.23 15.46
CA ARG A 184 -41.14 -40.90 16.47
C ARG A 184 -41.05 -42.42 16.27
N ALA A 185 -40.82 -43.14 17.36
CA ALA A 185 -40.82 -44.60 17.39
C ALA A 185 -42.24 -45.13 17.07
N THR A 186 -42.32 -45.98 16.07
CA THR A 186 -43.51 -46.78 15.75
C THR A 186 -43.59 -47.96 16.74
N PRO A 187 -44.75 -48.28 17.34
CA PRO A 187 -44.88 -49.41 18.25
C PRO A 187 -44.79 -50.76 17.49
N PRO A 188 -44.36 -51.85 18.17
CA PRO A 188 -44.05 -53.12 17.51
C PRO A 188 -45.32 -53.88 17.08
N PRO A 189 -45.28 -54.62 15.96
CA PRO A 189 -46.42 -55.37 15.46
C PRO A 189 -46.66 -56.66 16.28
N LYS A 190 -47.93 -56.90 16.61
CA LYS A 190 -48.43 -58.10 17.29
C LYS A 190 -48.28 -59.34 16.39
N LYS A 191 -47.71 -60.41 16.96
CA LYS A 191 -47.62 -61.77 16.37
C LYS A 191 -49.00 -62.27 15.95
N LYS A 192 -49.16 -62.71 14.69
CA LYS A 192 -50.27 -63.56 14.24
C LYS A 192 -49.77 -64.99 14.03
N LYS A 193 -50.57 -65.93 14.52
CA LYS A 193 -50.33 -67.37 14.58
C LYS A 193 -50.29 -68.02 13.20
N GLU A 194 -49.40 -69.00 13.13
CA GLU A 194 -49.17 -70.03 12.13
C GLU A 194 -50.39 -70.97 11.99
N ILE A 195 -50.82 -71.25 10.75
CA ILE A 195 -51.64 -72.43 10.41
C ILE A 195 -51.12 -73.02 9.09
N LEU A 196 -51.05 -74.35 9.09
CA LEU A 196 -50.25 -75.28 8.29
C LEU A 196 -50.88 -75.70 6.94
N GLY A 197 -50.07 -75.70 5.87
CA GLY A 197 -49.99 -76.72 4.80
C GLY A 197 -50.83 -76.58 3.51
N PRO A 198 -50.56 -77.37 2.43
CA PRO A 198 -49.59 -78.47 2.31
C PRO A 198 -48.72 -78.35 0.99
N PRO A 199 -48.16 -79.39 0.34
CA PRO A 199 -46.72 -79.47 0.02
C PRO A 199 -46.35 -79.35 -1.49
N ILE A 200 -45.07 -79.01 -1.69
CA ILE A 200 -44.12 -79.32 -2.79
C ILE A 200 -44.67 -80.03 -4.04
N ASP A 201 -44.34 -79.49 -5.21
CA ASP A 201 -44.04 -80.32 -6.39
C ASP A 201 -42.76 -79.83 -7.10
N ILE A 202 -41.93 -80.81 -7.44
CA ILE A 202 -40.61 -80.71 -8.06
C ILE A 202 -40.82 -80.87 -9.56
N ASP A 203 -40.20 -80.00 -10.37
CA ASP A 203 -39.74 -80.23 -11.76
C ASP A 203 -39.93 -78.99 -12.65
N ARG A 204 -38.79 -78.39 -13.06
CA ARG A 204 -38.47 -78.08 -14.47
C ARG A 204 -37.15 -77.31 -14.57
N GLU A 205 -36.19 -77.94 -15.25
CA GLU A 205 -34.92 -77.37 -15.70
C GLU A 205 -35.08 -76.20 -16.69
N PRO A 206 -34.05 -75.35 -16.86
CA PRO A 206 -34.10 -74.14 -17.69
C PRO A 206 -33.58 -74.38 -19.12
N PRO A 207 -34.10 -73.70 -20.15
CA PRO A 207 -33.43 -73.64 -21.43
C PRO A 207 -32.48 -72.43 -21.49
N GLY A 208 -31.18 -72.73 -21.47
CA GLY A 208 -30.32 -72.62 -22.66
C GLY A 208 -30.20 -71.27 -23.37
N ILE A 209 -28.99 -70.74 -23.29
CA ILE A 209 -28.42 -69.62 -24.06
C ILE A 209 -28.23 -70.02 -25.53
N GLY A 210 -28.54 -69.09 -26.44
CA GLY A 210 -28.13 -69.08 -27.84
C GLY A 210 -28.02 -67.63 -28.31
#